data_AF-A0A7J6PUD4-F1
#
_entry.id   AF-A0A7J6PUD4-F1
#
_cell.length_a   1.000
_cell.length_b   1.000
_cell.length_c   1.000
_cell.angle_alpha   90.00
_cell.angle_beta   90.00
_cell.angle_gamma   90.00
#
_symmetry.space_group_name_H-M   'P 1'
#
loop_
_entity.id
_entity.type
_entity.pdbx_description
1 polymer ?
#
loop_
_entity_poly.entity_id
_entity_poly.type
_entity_poly.pdbx_seq_one_letter_code
_entity_poly.pdbx_strand_id
1 'polypeptide(L)'
;STPLAPRMPFDKPFSWTDRTGNTYHYFENPIWVACVFILMQEFCERLAFYGLTPNLQLFLKEYLNYEDVQADSYVSIFNAILYVTPLLGGILADTLAGVYYTILGFSLLYMLGLVILTLSSVRSISEPWMIHLSLLALITVGAGGIKSCVNVMGAQQMHPEEHKELITRFFTYFYASINLGAIIGGIVTPILLQQVNFTASFAFPLAFFVVATIVFVLGDFMNRYVKAKPQGSAVLQVCKVVVYSLARCSVDKNKESRGGKFKDEFIEDAKVFFYLLPLFVLIIPFNMAYNNMTTAFLTQAFKMDRNTFGWTMPAALMQNVDPIAVVVVSALVDQLLYPWLRRHGRMPPVLVRFCIGSLLGALALVCALIVEYAIMAHPLFTVSIWWQ
;
A
#
# COMPACT_ATOMS: atom_id res chain seq x y z
N SER A 1 -19.47 -8.99 -48.52
CA SER A 1 -18.50 -8.51 -47.51
C SER A 1 -18.70 -7.02 -47.33
N THR A 2 -19.57 -6.62 -46.42
CA THR A 2 -19.73 -5.22 -46.03
C THR A 2 -18.43 -4.76 -45.35
N PRO A 3 -17.86 -3.60 -45.71
CA PRO A 3 -16.67 -3.10 -45.04
C PRO A 3 -17.05 -2.74 -43.60
N LEU A 4 -16.35 -3.30 -42.62
CA LEU A 4 -16.44 -2.85 -41.22
C LEU A 4 -16.14 -1.35 -41.21
N ALA A 5 -17.12 -0.55 -40.76
CA ALA A 5 -16.92 0.87 -40.52
C ALA A 5 -15.67 1.05 -39.62
N PRO A 6 -14.83 2.08 -39.87
CA PRO A 6 -13.67 2.33 -39.03
C PRO A 6 -14.13 2.51 -37.58
N ARG A 7 -13.71 1.58 -36.70
CA ARG A 7 -14.05 1.61 -35.27
C ARG A 7 -13.53 2.90 -34.68
N MET A 8 -14.39 3.64 -33.97
CA MET A 8 -13.94 4.85 -33.28
C MET A 8 -13.04 4.44 -32.11
N PRO A 9 -11.99 5.23 -31.77
CA PRO A 9 -11.01 4.88 -30.74
C PRO A 9 -11.60 4.74 -29.32
N PHE A 10 -12.87 5.10 -29.14
CA PHE A 10 -13.61 5.02 -27.86
C PHE A 10 -14.79 4.04 -27.91
N ASP A 11 -14.87 3.18 -28.92
CA ASP A 11 -15.85 2.10 -28.92
C ASP A 11 -15.44 1.01 -27.92
N LYS A 12 -16.43 0.38 -27.28
CA LYS A 12 -16.24 -0.75 -26.36
C LYS A 12 -16.68 -2.05 -27.06
N PRO A 13 -15.82 -2.66 -27.91
CA PRO A 13 -16.21 -3.77 -28.78
C PRO A 13 -16.43 -5.09 -28.03
N PHE A 14 -15.88 -5.23 -26.82
CA PHE A 14 -15.98 -6.44 -26.02
C PHE A 14 -17.07 -6.31 -24.97
N SER A 15 -17.76 -7.41 -24.67
CA SER A 15 -18.75 -7.47 -23.61
C SER A 15 -18.61 -8.74 -22.79
N TRP A 16 -18.78 -8.65 -21.48
CA TRP A 16 -18.79 -9.79 -20.57
C TRP A 16 -20.01 -9.72 -19.65
N THR A 17 -20.69 -10.85 -19.47
CA THR A 17 -21.82 -10.97 -18.56
C THR A 17 -21.41 -11.72 -17.30
N ASP A 18 -21.61 -11.11 -16.14
CA ASP A 18 -21.26 -11.72 -14.87
C ASP A 18 -22.24 -12.83 -14.46
N ARG A 19 -21.90 -13.57 -13.39
CA ARG A 19 -22.74 -14.65 -12.84
C ARG A 19 -24.11 -14.19 -12.36
N THR A 20 -24.28 -12.89 -12.14
CA THR A 20 -25.55 -12.27 -11.71
C THR A 20 -26.36 -11.68 -12.87
N GLY A 21 -25.89 -11.86 -14.12
CA GLY A 21 -26.57 -11.40 -15.33
C GLY A 21 -26.28 -9.95 -15.73
N ASN A 22 -25.34 -9.25 -15.07
CA ASN A 22 -24.97 -7.89 -15.47
C ASN A 22 -23.97 -7.95 -16.63
N THR A 23 -24.24 -7.20 -17.70
CA THR A 23 -23.35 -7.12 -18.86
C THR A 23 -22.51 -5.85 -18.80
N TYR A 24 -21.21 -6.00 -19.00
CA TYR A 24 -20.20 -4.94 -18.98
C TYR A 24 -19.52 -4.84 -20.33
N HIS A 25 -19.17 -3.63 -20.74
CA HIS A 25 -18.51 -3.36 -22.02
C HIS A 25 -17.08 -2.86 -21.81
N TYR A 26 -16.13 -3.35 -22.61
CA TYR A 26 -14.70 -3.11 -22.44
C TYR A 26 -14.09 -2.50 -23.70
N PHE A 27 -13.16 -1.57 -23.50
CA PHE A 27 -12.32 -1.03 -24.56
C PHE A 27 -11.31 -2.07 -25.04
N GLU A 28 -10.87 -1.96 -26.29
CA GLU A 28 -9.81 -2.80 -26.84
C GLU A 28 -8.45 -2.54 -26.19
N ASN A 29 -8.15 -1.27 -25.87
CA ASN A 29 -6.91 -0.86 -25.19
C ASN A 29 -7.23 -0.17 -23.85
N PRO A 30 -7.72 -0.90 -22.83
CA PRO A 30 -8.18 -0.30 -21.58
C PRO A 30 -7.04 0.35 -20.77
N ILE A 31 -5.78 -0.06 -20.98
CA ILE A 31 -4.62 0.48 -20.24
C ILE A 31 -4.51 2.00 -20.45
N TRP A 32 -4.49 2.44 -21.71
CA TRP A 32 -4.30 3.85 -22.06
C TRP A 32 -5.59 4.66 -22.01
N VAL A 33 -6.74 3.99 -22.09
CA VAL A 33 -8.05 4.65 -22.12
C VAL A 33 -8.63 4.82 -20.72
N ALA A 34 -8.45 3.86 -19.81
CA ALA A 34 -9.07 3.84 -18.50
C ALA A 34 -8.06 3.65 -17.36
N CYS A 35 -7.16 2.64 -17.46
CA CYS A 35 -6.25 2.32 -16.35
C CYS A 35 -5.26 3.45 -16.05
N VAL A 36 -4.88 4.29 -17.02
CA VAL A 36 -3.97 5.42 -16.80
C VAL A 36 -4.45 6.38 -15.70
N PHE A 37 -5.77 6.62 -15.61
CA PHE A 37 -6.36 7.47 -14.57
C PHE A 37 -6.27 6.79 -13.19
N ILE A 38 -6.45 5.47 -13.15
CA ILE A 38 -6.35 4.64 -11.92
C ILE A 38 -4.88 4.54 -11.48
N LEU A 39 -3.95 4.37 -12.41
CA LEU A 39 -2.51 4.32 -12.15
C LEU A 39 -1.97 5.66 -11.66
N MET A 40 -2.53 6.78 -12.15
CA MET A 40 -2.21 8.12 -11.64
C MET A 40 -2.72 8.29 -10.21
N GLN A 41 -3.95 7.80 -9.92
CA GLN A 41 -4.47 7.79 -8.55
C GLN A 41 -3.56 7.00 -7.62
N GLU A 42 -3.15 5.79 -8.01
CA GLU A 42 -2.21 4.98 -7.24
C GLU A 42 -0.88 5.70 -7.04
N PHE A 43 -0.26 6.19 -8.11
CA PHE A 43 1.03 6.88 -8.07
C PHE A 43 1.04 8.06 -7.08
N CYS A 44 0.05 8.95 -7.18
CA CYS A 44 -0.03 10.13 -6.32
C CYS A 44 -0.41 9.79 -4.88
N GLU A 45 -1.23 8.75 -4.66
CA GLU A 45 -1.55 8.28 -3.31
C GLU A 45 -0.32 7.68 -2.63
N ARG A 46 0.48 6.88 -3.35
CA ARG A 46 1.76 6.35 -2.87
C ARG A 46 2.75 7.47 -2.59
N LEU A 47 2.86 8.45 -3.48
CA LEU A 47 3.66 9.65 -3.27
C LEU A 47 3.22 10.39 -2.00
N ALA A 48 1.91 10.57 -1.80
CA ALA A 48 1.41 11.27 -0.62
C ALA A 48 1.69 10.50 0.68
N PHE A 49 1.54 9.18 0.65
CA PHE A 49 1.83 8.32 1.79
C PHE A 49 3.32 8.33 2.16
N TYR A 50 4.19 8.02 1.20
CA TYR A 50 5.64 7.96 1.42
C TYR A 50 6.31 9.34 1.52
N GLY A 51 5.64 10.41 1.10
CA GLY A 51 6.08 11.78 1.38
C GLY A 51 5.72 12.24 2.79
N LEU A 52 4.71 11.63 3.41
CA LEU A 52 4.26 11.99 4.75
C LEU A 52 5.03 11.22 5.83
N THR A 53 5.14 9.89 5.68
CA THR A 53 5.69 9.00 6.71
C THR A 53 7.09 9.34 7.22
N PRO A 54 8.07 9.78 6.38
CA PRO A 54 9.43 9.98 6.87
C PRO A 54 9.57 11.17 7.83
N ASN A 55 8.64 12.12 7.74
CA ASN A 55 8.68 13.35 8.54
C ASN A 55 7.76 13.29 9.77
N LEU A 56 6.93 12.25 9.90
CA LEU A 56 5.94 12.14 10.98
C LEU A 56 6.59 12.10 12.37
N GLN A 57 7.65 11.31 12.54
CA GLN A 57 8.28 11.17 13.85
C GLN A 57 8.81 12.52 14.34
N LEU A 58 9.49 13.26 13.47
CA LEU A 58 10.01 14.59 13.78
C LEU A 58 8.88 15.60 14.04
N PHE A 59 7.79 15.52 13.26
CA PHE A 59 6.62 16.37 13.45
C PHE A 59 5.97 16.17 14.84
N LEU A 60 5.80 14.93 15.28
CA LEU A 60 5.23 14.62 16.59
C LEU A 60 6.12 15.11 17.73
N LYS A 61 7.44 14.99 17.58
CA LYS A 61 8.40 15.50 18.55
C LYS A 61 8.33 17.03 18.66
N GLU A 62 8.26 17.75 17.54
CA GLU A 62 8.28 19.22 17.54
C GLU A 62 6.94 19.85 17.93
N TYR A 63 5.81 19.27 17.53
CA TYR A 63 4.48 19.87 17.74
C TYR A 63 3.73 19.30 18.95
N LEU A 64 4.02 18.07 19.38
CA LEU A 64 3.40 17.45 20.57
C LEU A 64 4.39 17.26 21.74
N ASN A 65 5.67 17.62 21.57
CA ASN A 65 6.72 17.39 22.56
C ASN A 65 6.85 15.92 22.98
N TYR A 66 6.62 14.99 22.05
CA TYR A 66 6.78 13.56 22.31
C TYR A 66 8.25 13.18 22.39
N GLU A 67 8.57 12.24 23.28
CA GLU A 67 9.87 11.56 23.29
C GLU A 67 9.97 10.54 22.14
N ASP A 68 11.18 10.05 21.84
CA ASP A 68 11.42 9.08 20.76
C ASP A 68 10.51 7.85 20.88
N VAL A 69 10.41 7.27 22.08
CA VAL A 69 9.58 6.09 22.36
C VAL A 69 8.09 6.36 22.13
N GLN A 70 7.63 7.56 22.48
CA GLN A 70 6.23 7.97 22.29
C GLN A 70 5.91 8.19 20.81
N ALA A 71 6.81 8.86 20.08
CA ALA A 71 6.68 9.07 18.64
C ALA A 71 6.68 7.73 17.87
N ASP A 72 7.57 6.80 18.23
CA ASP A 72 7.65 5.46 17.63
C ASP A 72 6.38 4.64 17.88
N SER A 73 5.87 4.68 19.12
CA SER A 73 4.62 4.03 19.49
C SER A 73 3.45 4.62 18.69
N TYR A 74 3.43 5.93 18.49
CA TYR A 74 2.40 6.62 17.72
C TYR A 74 2.42 6.20 16.24
N VAL A 75 3.60 6.19 15.61
CA VAL A 75 3.76 5.75 14.22
C VAL A 75 3.38 4.27 14.06
N SER A 76 3.65 3.45 15.07
CA SER A 76 3.23 2.05 15.10
C SER A 76 1.70 1.90 15.15
N ILE A 77 1.01 2.71 15.97
CA ILE A 77 -0.46 2.75 16.02
C ILE A 77 -1.03 3.24 14.69
N PHE A 78 -0.44 4.29 14.10
CA PHE A 78 -0.79 4.79 12.77
C PHE A 78 -0.73 3.66 11.73
N ASN A 79 0.37 2.91 11.68
CA ASN A 79 0.54 1.77 10.77
C ASN A 79 -0.45 0.64 11.06
N ALA A 80 -0.73 0.35 12.34
CA ALA A 80 -1.69 -0.68 12.71
C ALA A 80 -3.11 -0.36 12.19
N ILE A 81 -3.60 0.86 12.38
CA ILE A 81 -4.91 1.28 11.86
C ILE A 81 -4.90 1.21 10.33
N LEU A 82 -3.87 1.77 9.69
CA LEU A 82 -3.71 1.79 8.24
C LEU A 82 -3.78 0.41 7.58
N TYR A 83 -3.22 -0.63 8.21
CA TYR A 83 -3.20 -2.00 7.65
C TYR A 83 -4.41 -2.85 8.06
N VAL A 84 -5.20 -2.42 9.06
CA VAL A 84 -6.48 -3.05 9.41
C VAL A 84 -7.63 -2.51 8.56
N THR A 85 -7.64 -1.21 8.25
CA THR A 85 -8.73 -0.59 7.48
C THR A 85 -8.99 -1.17 6.08
N PRO A 86 -8.02 -1.72 5.32
CA PRO A 86 -8.29 -2.32 4.01
C PRO A 86 -9.37 -3.39 4.04
N LEU A 87 -9.50 -4.14 5.14
CA LEU A 87 -10.58 -5.11 5.35
C LEU A 87 -11.95 -4.44 5.37
N LEU A 88 -12.07 -3.30 6.07
CA LEU A 88 -13.30 -2.51 6.11
C LEU A 88 -13.61 -1.91 4.74
N GLY A 89 -12.59 -1.39 4.05
CA GLY A 89 -12.73 -0.85 2.70
C GLY A 89 -13.22 -1.88 1.71
N GLY A 90 -12.64 -3.09 1.73
CA GLY A 90 -13.05 -4.20 0.86
C GLY A 90 -14.48 -4.66 1.15
N ILE A 91 -14.85 -4.80 2.42
CA ILE A 91 -16.24 -5.14 2.80
C ILE A 91 -17.22 -4.08 2.28
N LEU A 92 -16.92 -2.79 2.44
CA LEU A 92 -17.78 -1.70 1.98
C LEU A 92 -17.93 -1.70 0.45
N ALA A 93 -16.83 -1.90 -0.28
CA ALA A 93 -16.81 -1.99 -1.73
C ALA A 93 -17.60 -3.18 -2.25
N ASP A 94 -17.41 -4.35 -1.65
CA ASP A 94 -17.99 -5.60 -2.13
C ASP A 94 -19.48 -5.75 -1.78
N THR A 95 -20.01 -4.98 -0.82
CA THR A 95 -21.38 -5.16 -0.32
C THR A 95 -22.33 -4.00 -0.59
N LEU A 96 -21.89 -2.75 -0.44
CA LEU A 96 -22.78 -1.59 -0.38
C LEU A 96 -22.47 -0.59 -1.49
N ALA A 97 -21.26 -0.01 -1.47
CA ALA A 97 -20.96 1.16 -2.28
C ALA A 97 -20.45 0.81 -3.68
N GLY A 98 -19.84 -0.37 -3.88
CA GLY A 98 -19.08 -0.66 -5.09
C GLY A 98 -17.67 -0.07 -5.04
N VAL A 99 -16.77 -0.63 -5.83
CA VAL A 99 -15.33 -0.32 -5.79
C VAL A 99 -15.06 1.17 -6.09
N TYR A 100 -15.67 1.72 -7.14
CA TYR A 100 -15.48 3.11 -7.54
C TYR A 100 -15.86 4.12 -6.44
N TYR A 101 -17.07 4.02 -5.89
CA TYR A 101 -17.55 4.94 -4.87
C TYR A 101 -16.80 4.79 -3.55
N THR A 102 -16.33 3.58 -3.25
CA THR A 102 -15.48 3.32 -2.09
C THR A 102 -14.14 4.05 -2.21
N ILE A 103 -13.46 3.94 -3.37
CA ILE A 103 -12.23 4.68 -3.64
C ILE A 103 -12.47 6.18 -3.51
N LEU A 104 -13.53 6.71 -4.13
CA LEU A 104 -13.83 8.14 -4.08
C LEU A 104 -14.09 8.63 -2.65
N GLY A 105 -14.94 7.92 -1.89
CA GLY A 105 -15.27 8.28 -0.52
C GLY A 105 -14.05 8.29 0.41
N PHE A 106 -13.22 7.24 0.35
CA PHE A 106 -11.99 7.20 1.14
C PHE A 106 -10.92 8.17 0.64
N SER A 107 -10.88 8.50 -0.65
CA SER A 107 -10.00 9.55 -1.20
C SER A 107 -10.38 10.93 -0.66
N LEU A 108 -11.68 11.25 -0.57
CA LEU A 108 -12.13 12.50 0.05
C LEU A 108 -11.79 12.55 1.55
N LEU A 109 -11.94 11.42 2.25
CA LEU A 109 -11.56 11.31 3.66
C LEU A 109 -10.06 11.52 3.87
N TYR A 110 -9.23 10.87 3.04
CA TYR A 110 -7.77 11.04 3.08
C TYR A 110 -7.38 12.49 2.76
N MET A 111 -7.99 13.09 1.72
CA MET A 111 -7.74 14.48 1.35
C MET A 111 -8.06 15.46 2.47
N LEU A 112 -9.20 15.27 3.16
CA LEU A 112 -9.55 16.07 4.34
C LEU A 112 -8.50 15.92 5.44
N GLY A 113 -8.02 14.69 5.67
CA GLY A 113 -6.95 14.42 6.62
C GLY A 113 -5.65 15.17 6.28
N LEU A 114 -5.25 15.16 5.01
CA LEU A 114 -4.07 15.90 4.53
C LEU A 114 -4.24 17.42 4.65
N VAL A 115 -5.44 17.96 4.39
CA VAL A 115 -5.74 19.38 4.61
C VAL A 115 -5.58 19.73 6.09
N ILE A 116 -6.20 18.98 7.00
CA ILE A 116 -6.12 19.25 8.44
C ILE A 116 -4.69 19.11 8.95
N LEU A 117 -3.93 18.13 8.47
CA LEU A 117 -2.51 17.96 8.83
C LEU A 117 -1.65 19.12 8.33
N THR A 118 -1.89 19.60 7.10
CA THR A 118 -1.15 20.75 6.56
C THR A 118 -1.51 22.04 7.31
N LEU A 119 -2.74 22.17 7.80
CA LEU A 119 -3.13 23.27 8.67
C LEU A 119 -2.52 23.15 10.07
N SER A 120 -2.44 21.94 10.63
CA SER A 120 -1.85 21.71 11.95
C SER A 120 -0.33 21.93 11.97
N SER A 121 0.35 21.92 10.81
CA SER A 121 1.75 22.33 10.76
C SER A 121 1.97 23.84 10.82
N VAL A 122 0.91 24.67 10.73
CA VAL A 122 1.02 26.12 10.93
C VAL A 122 1.03 26.41 12.43
N ARG A 123 2.19 26.83 12.97
CA ARG A 123 2.40 27.01 14.42
C ARG A 123 1.35 27.90 15.11
N SER A 124 0.78 28.89 14.42
CA SER A 124 -0.23 29.79 14.98
C SER A 124 -1.63 29.18 15.14
N ILE A 125 -1.90 28.05 14.46
CA ILE A 125 -3.22 27.38 14.44
C ILE A 125 -3.12 25.95 14.99
N SER A 126 -1.90 25.42 15.13
CA SER A 126 -1.65 24.04 15.53
C SER A 126 -2.29 23.69 16.87
N GLU A 127 -3.20 22.73 16.83
CA GLU A 127 -3.79 22.14 18.03
C GLU A 127 -3.60 20.60 18.04
N PRO A 128 -3.34 19.97 19.20
CA PRO A 128 -3.11 18.53 19.27
C PRO A 128 -4.23 17.68 18.67
N TRP A 129 -5.49 18.08 18.86
CA TRP A 129 -6.64 17.35 18.31
C TRP A 129 -6.61 17.27 16.78
N MET A 130 -6.09 18.30 16.09
CA MET A 130 -5.97 18.31 14.63
C MET A 130 -4.99 17.25 14.16
N ILE A 131 -3.87 17.10 14.87
CA ILE A 131 -2.82 16.12 14.57
C ILE A 131 -3.37 14.70 14.79
N HIS A 132 -4.03 14.45 15.92
CA HIS A 132 -4.64 13.14 16.20
C HIS A 132 -5.74 12.77 15.22
N LEU A 133 -6.65 13.70 14.92
CA LEU A 133 -7.75 13.48 14.00
C LEU A 133 -7.24 13.22 12.57
N SER A 134 -6.30 14.04 12.09
CA SER A 134 -5.74 13.87 10.75
C SER A 134 -4.99 12.55 10.61
N LEU A 135 -4.06 12.25 11.52
CA LEU A 135 -3.19 11.08 11.39
C LEU A 135 -3.91 9.77 11.73
N LEU A 136 -4.61 9.67 12.86
CA LEU A 136 -5.13 8.38 13.34
C LEU A 136 -6.52 8.03 12.83
N ALA A 137 -7.29 9.01 12.37
CA ALA A 137 -8.65 8.79 11.89
C ALA A 137 -8.78 9.05 10.38
N LEU A 138 -8.39 10.22 9.88
CA LEU A 138 -8.70 10.59 8.49
C LEU A 138 -7.73 9.95 7.48
N ILE A 139 -6.42 10.11 7.70
CA ILE A 139 -5.38 9.62 6.79
C ILE A 139 -5.30 8.10 6.81
N THR A 140 -5.19 7.47 7.98
CA THR A 140 -5.09 6.01 8.10
C THR A 140 -6.31 5.30 7.54
N VAL A 141 -7.51 5.79 7.85
CA VAL A 141 -8.75 5.17 7.37
C VAL A 141 -8.94 5.42 5.87
N GLY A 142 -8.65 6.64 5.40
CA GLY A 142 -8.71 7.00 3.99
C GLY A 142 -7.73 6.19 3.14
N ALA A 143 -6.43 6.24 3.46
CA ALA A 143 -5.40 5.50 2.76
C ALA A 143 -5.63 3.97 2.83
N GLY A 144 -5.99 3.45 4.01
CA GLY A 144 -6.28 2.03 4.19
C GLY A 144 -7.49 1.56 3.36
N GLY A 145 -8.57 2.33 3.32
CA GLY A 145 -9.76 2.00 2.54
C GLY A 145 -9.53 1.99 1.02
N ILE A 146 -8.64 2.86 0.52
CA ILE A 146 -8.25 2.91 -0.90
C ILE A 146 -7.44 1.67 -1.29
N LYS A 147 -6.50 1.23 -0.43
CA LYS A 147 -5.54 0.13 -0.72
C LYS A 147 -6.17 -1.18 -1.16
N SER A 148 -7.35 -1.55 -0.65
CA SER A 148 -8.03 -2.80 -1.02
C SER A 148 -8.81 -2.71 -2.34
N CYS A 149 -9.00 -1.51 -2.88
CA CYS A 149 -9.95 -1.26 -3.97
C CYS A 149 -9.28 -0.85 -5.29
N VAL A 150 -8.19 -0.08 -5.27
CA VAL A 150 -7.62 0.53 -6.50
C VAL A 150 -7.06 -0.52 -7.46
N ASN A 151 -6.33 -1.51 -6.95
CA ASN A 151 -5.80 -2.60 -7.77
C ASN A 151 -6.92 -3.43 -8.41
N VAL A 152 -8.00 -3.71 -7.66
CA VAL A 152 -9.19 -4.41 -8.12
C VAL A 152 -9.89 -3.60 -9.21
N MET A 153 -10.09 -2.29 -8.99
CA MET A 153 -10.70 -1.39 -9.97
C MET A 153 -9.92 -1.38 -11.28
N GLY A 154 -8.58 -1.31 -11.21
CA GLY A 154 -7.73 -1.35 -12.39
C GLY A 154 -7.84 -2.67 -13.15
N ALA A 155 -7.82 -3.79 -12.44
CA ALA A 155 -8.02 -5.11 -13.02
C ALA A 155 -9.39 -5.27 -13.71
N GLN A 156 -10.44 -4.70 -13.11
CA GLN A 156 -11.82 -4.74 -13.64
C GLN A 156 -12.00 -3.98 -14.96
N GLN A 157 -11.04 -3.15 -15.38
CA GLN A 157 -11.11 -2.47 -16.68
C GLN A 157 -10.78 -3.39 -17.86
N MET A 158 -10.30 -4.60 -17.60
CA MET A 158 -9.85 -5.56 -18.60
C MET A 158 -10.84 -6.72 -18.71
N HIS A 159 -11.02 -7.20 -19.94
CA HIS A 159 -11.87 -8.36 -20.22
C HIS A 159 -11.24 -9.64 -19.64
N PRO A 160 -11.97 -10.47 -18.88
CA PRO A 160 -11.38 -11.63 -18.18
C PRO A 160 -10.71 -12.67 -19.09
N GLU A 161 -11.21 -12.84 -20.31
CA GLU A 161 -10.73 -13.90 -21.21
C GLU A 161 -9.77 -13.39 -22.27
N GLU A 162 -10.03 -12.21 -22.82
CA GLU A 162 -9.33 -11.63 -23.97
C GLU A 162 -8.07 -10.86 -23.53
N HIS A 163 -8.10 -10.26 -22.34
CA HIS A 163 -7.05 -9.35 -21.87
C HIS A 163 -6.16 -9.97 -20.78
N LYS A 164 -6.01 -11.30 -20.73
CA LYS A 164 -5.19 -11.99 -19.72
C LYS A 164 -3.76 -11.44 -19.64
N GLU A 165 -3.11 -11.23 -20.79
CA GLU A 165 -1.74 -10.66 -20.83
C GLU A 165 -1.72 -9.19 -20.41
N LEU A 166 -2.74 -8.41 -20.79
CA LEU A 166 -2.85 -7.00 -20.39
C LEU A 166 -3.01 -6.86 -18.87
N ILE A 167 -3.69 -7.79 -18.20
CA ILE A 167 -3.82 -7.80 -16.73
C ILE A 167 -2.43 -7.93 -16.09
N THR A 168 -1.59 -8.85 -16.58
CA THR A 168 -0.21 -8.97 -16.08
C THR A 168 0.59 -7.68 -16.30
N ARG A 169 0.50 -7.08 -17.49
CA ARG A 169 1.17 -5.80 -17.81
C ARG A 169 0.67 -4.66 -16.93
N PHE A 170 -0.63 -4.60 -16.65
CA PHE A 170 -1.22 -3.62 -15.74
C PHE A 170 -0.59 -3.71 -14.34
N PHE A 171 -0.45 -4.91 -13.78
CA PHE A 171 0.19 -5.08 -12.48
C PHE A 171 1.67 -4.69 -12.48
N THR A 172 2.38 -4.86 -13.60
CA THR A 172 3.73 -4.32 -13.76
C THR A 172 3.74 -2.78 -13.69
N TYR A 173 2.83 -2.11 -14.40
CA TYR A 173 2.71 -0.65 -14.31
C TYR A 173 2.27 -0.18 -12.93
N PHE A 174 1.36 -0.90 -12.30
CA PHE A 174 0.91 -0.62 -10.94
C PHE A 174 2.08 -0.68 -9.95
N TYR A 175 2.92 -1.72 -10.06
CA TYR A 175 4.12 -1.85 -9.25
C TYR A 175 5.16 -0.74 -9.53
N ALA A 176 5.32 -0.33 -10.79
CA ALA A 176 6.17 0.79 -11.15
C ALA A 176 5.65 2.11 -10.54
N SER A 177 4.33 2.36 -10.59
CA SER A 177 3.69 3.53 -9.98
C SER A 177 3.94 3.59 -8.47
N ILE A 178 3.87 2.46 -7.76
CA ILE A 178 4.14 2.41 -6.31
C ILE A 178 5.56 2.86 -6.00
N ASN A 179 6.56 2.25 -6.64
CA ASN A 179 7.95 2.54 -6.36
C ASN A 179 8.33 3.95 -6.79
N LEU A 180 7.85 4.42 -7.94
CA LEU A 180 8.12 5.78 -8.40
C LEU A 180 7.49 6.82 -7.47
N GLY A 181 6.25 6.60 -7.03
CA GLY A 181 5.58 7.45 -6.05
C GLY A 181 6.35 7.48 -4.73
N ALA A 182 6.77 6.32 -4.22
CA ALA A 182 7.55 6.19 -3.00
C ALA A 182 8.86 6.98 -3.06
N ILE A 183 9.63 6.83 -4.14
CA ILE A 183 10.91 7.52 -4.33
C ILE A 183 10.71 9.03 -4.40
N ILE A 184 9.75 9.52 -5.20
CA ILE A 184 9.53 10.96 -5.34
C ILE A 184 9.04 11.57 -4.02
N GLY A 185 8.06 10.93 -3.38
CA GLY A 185 7.52 11.38 -2.10
C GLY A 185 8.61 11.42 -1.02
N GLY A 186 9.31 10.30 -0.83
CA GLY A 186 10.33 10.19 0.19
C GLY A 186 11.59 11.02 -0.07
N ILE A 187 11.86 11.48 -1.29
CA ILE A 187 12.97 12.40 -1.57
C ILE A 187 12.57 13.86 -1.40
N VAL A 188 11.46 14.26 -2.01
CA VAL A 188 11.10 15.68 -2.10
C VAL A 188 10.66 16.22 -0.73
N THR A 189 9.87 15.47 0.04
CA THR A 189 9.31 16.00 1.28
C THR A 189 10.34 16.19 2.39
N PRO A 190 11.34 15.32 2.63
CA PRO A 190 12.38 15.62 3.63
C PRO A 190 13.25 16.82 3.23
N ILE A 191 13.49 17.01 1.93
CA ILE A 191 14.22 18.18 1.42
C ILE A 191 13.40 19.46 1.66
N LEU A 192 12.10 19.45 1.35
CA LEU A 192 11.21 20.58 1.62
C LEU A 192 11.14 20.91 3.11
N LEU A 193 11.12 19.90 3.97
CA LEU A 193 11.14 20.11 5.42
C LEU A 193 12.44 20.80 5.87
N GLN A 194 13.59 20.31 5.42
CA GLN A 194 14.89 20.86 5.81
C GLN A 194 15.11 22.28 5.29
N GLN A 195 14.64 22.59 4.07
CA GLN A 195 14.89 23.87 3.41
C GLN A 195 13.81 24.93 3.69
N VAL A 196 12.58 24.52 3.99
CA VAL A 196 11.43 25.42 4.08
C VAL A 196 10.72 25.29 5.43
N ASN A 197 9.88 24.28 5.62
CA ASN A 197 9.15 23.96 6.86
C ASN A 197 8.21 22.74 6.67
N PHE A 198 7.56 22.31 7.76
CA PHE A 198 6.54 21.24 7.72
C PHE A 198 5.35 21.54 6.81
N THR A 199 4.89 22.79 6.75
CA THR A 199 3.74 23.15 5.90
C THR A 199 4.04 22.90 4.43
N ALA A 200 5.22 23.28 3.95
CA ALA A 200 5.65 22.96 2.58
C ALA A 200 5.77 21.44 2.36
N SER A 201 6.33 20.72 3.34
CA SER A 201 6.46 19.26 3.29
C SER A 201 5.12 18.53 3.20
N PHE A 202 4.06 19.00 3.87
CA PHE A 202 2.74 18.35 3.85
C PHE A 202 1.83 18.89 2.74
N ALA A 203 2.00 20.15 2.34
CA ALA A 203 1.28 20.72 1.20
C ALA A 203 1.64 20.05 -0.13
N PHE A 204 2.89 19.58 -0.29
CA PHE A 204 3.32 18.87 -1.51
C PHE A 204 2.53 17.56 -1.75
N PRO A 205 2.49 16.59 -0.81
CA PRO A 205 1.58 15.45 -0.86
C PRO A 205 0.12 15.82 -1.12
N LEU A 206 -0.39 16.83 -0.41
CA LEU A 206 -1.78 17.27 -0.54
C LEU A 206 -2.10 17.73 -1.97
N ALA A 207 -1.25 18.58 -2.56
CA ALA A 207 -1.46 19.10 -3.91
C ALA A 207 -1.52 17.97 -4.96
N PHE A 208 -0.59 17.02 -4.90
CA PHE A 208 -0.58 15.87 -5.81
C PHE A 208 -1.80 14.97 -5.61
N PHE A 209 -2.20 14.73 -4.37
CA PHE A 209 -3.35 13.88 -4.08
C PHE A 209 -4.68 14.53 -4.49
N VAL A 210 -4.81 15.85 -4.40
CA VAL A 210 -5.93 16.62 -4.95
C VAL A 210 -6.01 16.46 -6.47
N VAL A 211 -4.88 16.67 -7.16
CA VAL A 211 -4.81 16.50 -8.62
C VAL A 211 -5.18 15.08 -9.02
N ALA A 212 -4.67 14.08 -8.30
CA ALA A 212 -4.96 12.67 -8.56
C ALA A 212 -6.46 12.36 -8.45
N THR A 213 -7.10 12.84 -7.39
CA THR A 213 -8.53 12.62 -7.16
C THR A 213 -9.36 13.30 -8.26
N ILE A 214 -8.97 14.50 -8.71
CA ILE A 214 -9.61 15.16 -9.86
C ILE A 214 -9.44 14.32 -11.12
N VAL A 215 -8.22 13.86 -11.43
CA VAL A 215 -7.95 13.00 -12.59
C VAL A 215 -8.77 11.71 -12.53
N PHE A 216 -8.86 11.08 -11.35
CA PHE A 216 -9.67 9.89 -11.15
C PHE A 216 -11.15 10.15 -11.47
N VAL A 217 -11.74 11.24 -10.97
CA VAL A 217 -13.13 11.65 -11.26
C VAL A 217 -13.33 12.02 -12.72
N LEU A 218 -12.35 12.66 -13.37
CA LEU A 218 -12.41 12.98 -14.80
C LEU A 218 -12.50 11.71 -15.66
N GLY A 219 -11.81 10.64 -15.29
CA GLY A 219 -11.94 9.35 -15.97
C GLY A 219 -13.38 8.82 -15.95
N ASP A 220 -14.11 9.06 -14.86
CA ASP A 220 -15.52 8.71 -14.75
C ASP A 220 -16.44 9.64 -15.54
N PHE A 221 -16.20 10.95 -15.48
CA PHE A 221 -16.95 11.94 -16.26
C PHE A 221 -16.85 11.66 -17.77
N MET A 222 -15.72 11.13 -18.22
CA MET A 222 -15.51 10.68 -19.60
C MET A 222 -16.08 9.28 -19.90
N ASN A 223 -16.79 8.64 -18.97
CA ASN A 223 -17.39 7.30 -19.07
C ASN A 223 -16.39 6.18 -19.42
N ARG A 224 -15.14 6.32 -18.96
CA ARG A 224 -14.05 5.38 -19.27
C ARG A 224 -14.04 4.16 -18.36
N TYR A 225 -14.67 4.23 -17.19
CA TYR A 225 -14.62 3.13 -16.24
C TYR A 225 -15.71 2.09 -16.46
N VAL A 226 -15.32 0.83 -16.32
CA VAL A 226 -16.21 -0.30 -16.03
C VAL A 226 -16.39 -0.36 -14.52
N LYS A 227 -17.64 -0.22 -14.06
CA LYS A 227 -18.01 -0.26 -12.65
C LYS A 227 -18.80 -1.54 -12.37
N ALA A 228 -18.10 -2.59 -11.94
CA ALA A 228 -18.74 -3.84 -11.53
C ALA A 228 -19.67 -3.59 -10.33
N LYS A 229 -20.83 -4.27 -10.32
CA LYS A 229 -21.77 -4.17 -9.20
C LYS A 229 -21.26 -5.00 -8.02
N PRO A 230 -21.58 -4.63 -6.76
CA PRO A 230 -21.23 -5.41 -5.59
C PRO A 230 -21.76 -6.85 -5.67
N GLN A 231 -20.90 -7.85 -5.49
CA GLN A 231 -21.24 -9.29 -5.56
C GLN A 231 -21.23 -9.98 -4.18
N GLY A 232 -21.01 -9.21 -3.10
CA GLY A 232 -20.92 -9.69 -1.73
C GLY A 232 -19.48 -9.95 -1.29
N SER A 233 -19.22 -9.81 0.01
CA SER A 233 -17.87 -9.96 0.57
C SER A 233 -17.60 -11.38 1.05
N ALA A 234 -16.52 -11.99 0.53
CA ALA A 234 -16.01 -13.28 1.00
C ALA A 234 -15.60 -13.21 2.49
N VAL A 235 -15.03 -12.08 2.93
CA VAL A 235 -14.61 -11.87 4.32
C VAL A 235 -15.80 -12.03 5.28
N LEU A 236 -16.94 -11.39 4.97
CA LEU A 236 -18.14 -11.54 5.79
C LEU A 236 -18.66 -12.98 5.83
N GLN A 237 -18.56 -13.71 4.72
CA GLN A 237 -18.97 -15.11 4.67
C GLN A 237 -18.06 -15.99 5.53
N VAL A 238 -16.74 -15.79 5.46
CA VAL A 238 -15.76 -16.49 6.32
C VAL A 238 -16.02 -16.16 7.80
N CYS A 239 -16.26 -14.89 8.15
CA CYS A 239 -16.61 -14.50 9.53
C CYS A 239 -17.89 -15.22 10.02
N LYS A 240 -18.93 -15.30 9.18
CA LYS A 240 -20.13 -16.08 9.53
C LYS A 240 -19.81 -17.56 9.73
N VAL A 241 -18.99 -18.17 8.85
CA VAL A 241 -18.55 -19.56 9.02
C VAL A 241 -17.83 -19.74 10.35
N VAL A 242 -16.94 -18.83 10.76
CA VAL A 242 -16.25 -18.90 12.06
C VAL A 242 -17.27 -18.86 13.21
N VAL A 243 -18.20 -17.91 13.21
CA VAL A 243 -19.23 -17.78 14.26
C VAL A 243 -20.11 -19.04 14.35
N TYR A 244 -20.61 -19.55 13.21
CA TYR A 244 -21.41 -20.76 13.19
C TYR A 244 -20.60 -22.02 13.55
N SER A 245 -19.32 -22.07 13.19
CA SER A 245 -18.41 -23.17 13.54
C SER A 245 -18.14 -23.21 15.03
N LEU A 246 -17.97 -22.05 15.68
CA LEU A 246 -17.83 -21.94 17.13
C LEU A 246 -19.10 -22.40 17.84
N ALA A 247 -20.28 -21.97 17.36
CA ALA A 247 -21.56 -22.39 17.93
C ALA A 247 -21.84 -23.90 17.79
N ARG A 248 -21.39 -24.53 16.68
CA ARG A 248 -21.60 -25.96 16.40
C ARG A 248 -20.40 -26.86 16.75
N CYS A 249 -19.32 -26.27 17.28
CA CYS A 249 -18.02 -26.89 17.56
C CYS A 249 -17.45 -27.71 16.39
N SER A 250 -17.77 -27.35 15.15
CA SER A 250 -17.30 -28.07 13.95
C SER A 250 -17.54 -27.24 12.70
N VAL A 251 -16.50 -27.11 11.88
CA VAL A 251 -16.57 -26.46 10.56
C VAL A 251 -17.40 -27.30 9.58
N ASP A 252 -17.29 -28.63 9.64
CA ASP A 252 -17.99 -29.55 8.75
C ASP A 252 -19.51 -29.54 8.90
N LYS A 253 -20.02 -29.28 10.12
CA LYS A 253 -21.48 -29.20 10.39
C LYS A 253 -22.15 -27.98 9.74
N ASN A 254 -21.38 -27.11 9.10
CA ASN A 254 -21.89 -25.93 8.39
C ASN A 254 -22.14 -26.17 6.89
N LYS A 255 -21.76 -27.34 6.38
CA LYS A 255 -22.06 -27.81 5.01
C LYS A 255 -23.55 -28.04 4.81
N GLU A 256 -24.09 -27.63 3.66
CA GLU A 256 -25.47 -27.91 3.24
C GLU A 256 -25.78 -29.41 3.29
N SER A 257 -24.86 -30.26 2.82
CA SER A 257 -24.99 -31.74 2.91
C SER A 257 -25.15 -32.29 4.32
N ARG A 258 -24.77 -31.52 5.34
CA ARG A 258 -24.84 -31.90 6.77
C ARG A 258 -25.85 -31.04 7.55
N GLY A 259 -26.79 -30.38 6.86
CA GLY A 259 -27.81 -29.55 7.49
C GLY A 259 -27.31 -28.16 7.93
N GLY A 260 -26.24 -27.69 7.28
CA GLY A 260 -25.71 -26.34 7.42
C GLY A 260 -26.27 -25.35 6.39
N LYS A 261 -25.79 -24.11 6.44
CA LYS A 261 -26.28 -22.99 5.62
C LYS A 261 -25.35 -22.61 4.46
N PHE A 262 -24.19 -23.27 4.36
CA PHE A 262 -23.16 -22.89 3.40
C PHE A 262 -22.91 -24.03 2.42
N LYS A 263 -22.70 -23.66 1.16
CA LYS A 263 -22.29 -24.61 0.11
C LYS A 263 -21.04 -25.37 0.53
N ASP A 264 -21.03 -26.66 0.23
CA ASP A 264 -19.97 -27.59 0.61
C ASP A 264 -18.59 -27.15 0.08
N GLU A 265 -18.53 -26.73 -1.19
CA GLU A 265 -17.30 -26.23 -1.82
C GLU A 265 -16.70 -25.05 -1.04
N PHE A 266 -17.54 -24.09 -0.63
CA PHE A 266 -17.09 -22.93 0.12
C PHE A 266 -16.52 -23.30 1.50
N ILE A 267 -17.09 -24.32 2.16
CA ILE A 267 -16.57 -24.81 3.44
C ILE A 267 -15.22 -25.52 3.25
N GLU A 268 -15.04 -26.27 2.17
CA GLU A 268 -13.74 -26.88 1.86
C GLU A 268 -12.68 -25.82 1.57
N ASP A 269 -13.00 -24.79 0.77
CA ASP A 269 -12.12 -23.65 0.52
C ASP A 269 -11.76 -22.92 1.83
N ALA A 270 -12.74 -22.71 2.72
CA ALA A 270 -12.52 -22.07 4.02
C ALA A 270 -11.60 -22.91 4.93
N LYS A 271 -11.68 -24.24 4.89
CA LYS A 271 -10.75 -25.11 5.63
C LYS A 271 -9.33 -25.00 5.11
N VAL A 272 -9.15 -24.98 3.80
CA VAL A 272 -7.82 -24.76 3.19
C VAL A 272 -7.26 -23.42 3.66
N PHE A 273 -8.09 -22.37 3.66
CA PHE A 273 -7.71 -21.07 4.21
C PHE A 273 -7.30 -21.14 5.69
N PHE A 274 -8.09 -21.79 6.56
CA PHE A 274 -7.72 -21.95 7.98
C PHE A 274 -6.44 -22.77 8.19
N TYR A 275 -6.19 -23.76 7.32
CA TYR A 275 -4.95 -24.55 7.35
C TYR A 275 -3.72 -23.72 7.00
N LEU A 276 -3.87 -22.71 6.13
CA LEU A 276 -2.80 -21.78 5.77
C LEU A 276 -2.59 -20.66 6.81
N LEU A 277 -3.56 -20.43 7.71
CA LEU A 277 -3.52 -19.33 8.68
C LEU A 277 -2.28 -19.35 9.61
N PRO A 278 -1.84 -20.51 10.15
CA PRO A 278 -0.59 -20.58 10.90
C PRO A 278 0.66 -20.14 10.12
N LEU A 279 0.68 -20.27 8.79
CA LEU A 279 1.81 -19.80 7.98
C LEU A 279 1.89 -18.27 7.97
N PHE A 280 0.77 -17.55 8.09
CA PHE A 280 0.78 -16.09 8.20
C PHE A 280 1.41 -15.59 9.50
N VAL A 281 1.38 -16.40 10.58
CA VAL A 281 2.07 -16.05 11.83
C VAL A 281 3.58 -15.95 11.62
N LEU A 282 4.16 -16.74 10.71
CA LEU A 282 5.58 -16.67 10.38
C LEU A 282 6.00 -15.35 9.71
N ILE A 283 5.04 -14.61 9.15
CA ILE A 283 5.25 -13.31 8.49
C ILE A 283 5.35 -12.17 9.52
N ILE A 284 4.87 -12.37 10.74
CA ILE A 284 4.84 -11.34 11.79
C ILE A 284 6.24 -10.88 12.18
N PRO A 285 7.22 -11.75 12.51
CA PRO A 285 8.57 -11.31 12.88
C PRO A 285 9.26 -10.51 11.78
N PHE A 286 9.06 -10.91 10.51
CA PHE A 286 9.60 -10.18 9.36
C PHE A 286 9.01 -8.76 9.28
N ASN A 287 7.69 -8.61 9.44
CA ASN A 287 7.06 -7.29 9.44
C ASN A 287 7.49 -6.44 10.63
N MET A 288 7.69 -7.03 11.81
CA MET A 288 8.24 -6.29 12.96
C MET A 288 9.64 -5.76 12.66
N ALA A 289 10.50 -6.59 12.08
CA ALA A 289 11.85 -6.18 11.66
C ALA A 289 11.81 -5.07 10.59
N TYR A 290 10.97 -5.23 9.57
CA TYR A 290 10.84 -4.27 8.48
C TYR A 290 10.30 -2.90 8.96
N ASN A 291 9.30 -2.89 9.85
CA ASN A 291 8.73 -1.63 10.34
C ASN A 291 9.74 -0.80 11.18
N ASN A 292 10.75 -1.42 11.79
CA ASN A 292 11.82 -0.70 12.50
C ASN A 292 12.61 0.26 11.60
N MET A 293 12.60 0.03 10.28
CA MET A 293 13.23 0.93 9.32
C MET A 293 12.61 2.33 9.34
N THR A 294 11.30 2.43 9.59
CA THR A 294 10.58 3.71 9.62
C THR A 294 10.65 4.43 10.96
N THR A 295 11.08 3.74 12.02
CA THR A 295 11.10 4.25 13.41
C THR A 295 12.52 4.23 13.97
N ALA A 296 12.97 3.08 14.48
CA ALA A 296 14.25 2.93 15.16
C ALA A 296 15.40 3.41 14.27
N PHE A 297 15.49 2.93 13.04
CA PHE A 297 16.57 3.28 12.11
C PHE A 297 16.58 4.79 11.82
N LEU A 298 15.42 5.41 11.73
CA LEU A 298 15.32 6.86 11.55
C LEU A 298 15.87 7.62 12.77
N THR A 299 15.55 7.16 13.98
CA THR A 299 16.11 7.70 15.23
C THR A 299 17.64 7.59 15.26
N GLN A 300 18.19 6.47 14.78
CA GLN A 300 19.65 6.30 14.65
C GLN A 300 20.24 7.32 13.68
N ALA A 301 19.62 7.45 12.50
CA ALA A 301 20.07 8.36 11.45
C ALA A 301 20.12 9.83 11.91
N PHE A 302 19.25 10.23 12.85
CA PHE A 302 19.30 11.58 13.45
C PHE A 302 20.54 11.83 14.33
N LYS A 303 21.22 10.78 14.82
CA LYS A 303 22.42 10.85 15.67
C LYS A 303 23.74 10.69 14.89
N MET A 304 23.67 10.33 13.62
CA MET A 304 24.81 10.02 12.75
C MET A 304 25.31 11.25 11.98
N ASP A 305 26.55 11.21 11.46
CA ASP A 305 27.05 12.21 10.53
C ASP A 305 26.33 12.09 9.18
N ARG A 306 25.69 13.19 8.78
CA ARG A 306 24.85 13.28 7.58
C ARG A 306 25.53 14.10 6.48
N ASN A 307 26.75 14.56 6.69
CA ASN A 307 27.47 15.33 5.69
C ASN A 307 27.89 14.40 4.53
N THR A 308 27.27 14.60 3.38
CA THR A 308 27.47 13.78 2.19
C THR A 308 27.81 14.70 1.03
N PHE A 309 29.05 14.63 0.54
CA PHE A 309 29.55 15.46 -0.58
C PHE A 309 29.35 16.97 -0.39
N GLY A 310 29.46 17.47 0.85
CA GLY A 310 29.30 18.91 1.17
C GLY A 310 27.84 19.35 1.38
N TRP A 311 26.88 18.43 1.33
CA TRP A 311 25.48 18.67 1.66
C TRP A 311 25.07 17.82 2.86
N THR A 312 24.43 18.45 3.85
CA THR A 312 23.86 17.74 5.01
C THR A 312 22.55 17.09 4.60
N MET A 313 22.60 15.79 4.30
CA MET A 313 21.45 15.03 3.84
C MET A 313 20.39 14.88 4.96
N PRO A 314 19.09 15.14 4.69
CA PRO A 314 18.01 14.77 5.60
C PRO A 314 18.07 13.29 5.98
N ALA A 315 18.02 12.99 7.28
CA ALA A 315 18.06 11.60 7.79
C ALA A 315 16.95 10.73 7.18
N ALA A 316 15.75 11.33 7.02
CA ALA A 316 14.59 10.69 6.42
C ALA A 316 14.79 10.21 4.97
N LEU A 317 15.77 10.75 4.23
CA LEU A 317 16.06 10.27 2.87
C LEU A 317 16.55 8.82 2.84
N MET A 318 17.11 8.31 3.94
CA MET A 318 17.53 6.91 4.05
C MET A 318 16.39 5.94 3.83
N GLN A 319 15.14 6.34 4.08
CA GLN A 319 13.98 5.49 3.80
C GLN A 319 13.79 5.21 2.30
N ASN A 320 14.34 6.03 1.40
CA ASN A 320 14.28 5.77 -0.05
C ASN A 320 15.24 4.66 -0.50
N VAL A 321 16.22 4.29 0.33
CA VAL A 321 17.10 3.17 0.02
C VAL A 321 16.29 1.88 -0.18
N ASP A 322 15.20 1.70 0.56
CA ASP A 322 14.32 0.53 0.43
C ASP A 322 13.64 0.42 -0.95
N PRO A 323 12.80 1.36 -1.43
CA PRO A 323 12.18 1.24 -2.75
C PRO A 323 13.22 1.18 -3.89
N ILE A 324 14.37 1.86 -3.75
CA ILE A 324 15.46 1.76 -4.72
C ILE A 324 16.06 0.35 -4.72
N ALA A 325 16.38 -0.20 -3.55
CA ALA A 325 16.92 -1.54 -3.39
C ALA A 325 15.94 -2.59 -3.90
N VAL A 326 14.64 -2.44 -3.61
CA VAL A 326 13.59 -3.32 -4.10
C VAL A 326 13.56 -3.35 -5.63
N VAL A 327 13.59 -2.20 -6.31
CA VAL A 327 13.60 -2.14 -7.78
C VAL A 327 14.88 -2.77 -8.36
N VAL A 328 16.05 -2.41 -7.82
CA VAL A 328 17.34 -2.91 -8.30
C VAL A 328 17.50 -4.41 -8.06
N VAL A 329 17.23 -4.87 -6.83
CA VAL A 329 17.33 -6.28 -6.44
C VAL A 329 16.29 -7.11 -7.19
N SER A 330 15.05 -6.64 -7.37
CA SER A 330 14.06 -7.36 -8.17
C SER A 330 14.54 -7.55 -9.60
N ALA A 331 15.08 -6.51 -10.24
CA ALA A 331 15.62 -6.63 -11.59
C ALA A 331 16.79 -7.63 -11.66
N LEU A 332 17.72 -7.59 -10.71
CA LEU A 332 18.84 -8.55 -10.64
C LEU A 332 18.35 -9.98 -10.39
N VAL A 333 17.38 -10.15 -9.49
CA VAL A 333 16.84 -11.47 -9.14
C VAL A 333 16.09 -12.08 -10.31
N ASP A 334 15.23 -11.31 -10.99
CA ASP A 334 14.40 -11.81 -12.07
C ASP A 334 15.18 -12.02 -13.38
N GLN A 335 16.17 -11.17 -13.67
CA GLN A 335 16.93 -11.25 -14.93
C GLN A 335 18.18 -12.13 -14.83
N LEU A 336 18.83 -12.20 -13.66
CA LEU A 336 20.09 -12.94 -13.50
C LEU A 336 19.90 -14.19 -12.64
N LEU A 337 19.44 -14.03 -11.40
CA LEU A 337 19.44 -15.11 -10.41
C LEU A 337 18.44 -16.22 -10.76
N TYR A 338 17.18 -15.87 -11.04
CA TYR A 338 16.12 -16.84 -11.33
C TYR A 338 16.36 -17.62 -12.63
N PRO A 339 16.75 -17.00 -13.75
CA PRO A 339 17.13 -17.73 -14.95
C PRO A 339 18.33 -18.65 -14.70
N TRP A 340 19.33 -18.19 -13.93
CA TRP A 340 20.49 -19.01 -13.57
C TRP A 340 20.11 -20.22 -12.71
N LEU A 341 19.28 -20.03 -11.66
CA LEU A 341 18.79 -21.11 -10.79
C LEU A 341 17.94 -22.12 -11.56
N ARG A 342 17.09 -21.65 -12.49
CA ARG A 342 16.27 -22.50 -13.35
C ARG A 342 17.13 -23.33 -14.31
N ARG A 343 18.17 -22.73 -14.91
CA ARG A 343 19.13 -23.46 -15.77
C ARG A 343 19.85 -24.58 -15.02
N HIS A 344 20.11 -24.41 -13.73
CA HIS A 344 20.76 -25.42 -12.89
C HIS A 344 19.80 -26.36 -12.17
N GLY A 345 18.48 -26.23 -12.38
CA GLY A 345 17.46 -27.07 -11.72
C GLY A 345 17.37 -26.89 -10.20
N ARG A 346 17.87 -25.76 -9.65
CA ARG A 346 17.99 -25.52 -8.20
C ARG A 346 17.01 -24.46 -7.69
N MET A 347 15.81 -24.35 -8.29
CA MET A 347 14.86 -23.33 -7.87
C MET A 347 14.32 -23.62 -6.46
N PRO A 348 14.56 -22.76 -5.45
CA PRO A 348 14.08 -23.03 -4.11
C PRO A 348 12.55 -22.90 -4.04
N PRO A 349 11.87 -23.75 -3.24
CA PRO A 349 10.45 -23.60 -2.92
C PRO A 349 10.14 -22.23 -2.31
N VAL A 350 8.88 -21.80 -2.40
CA VAL A 350 8.42 -20.49 -1.86
C VAL A 350 8.76 -20.35 -0.37
N LEU A 351 8.55 -21.41 0.42
CA LEU A 351 8.85 -21.42 1.85
C LEU A 351 10.35 -21.19 2.14
N VAL A 352 11.25 -21.78 1.34
CA VAL A 352 12.70 -21.60 1.51
C VAL A 352 13.11 -20.16 1.20
N ARG A 353 12.53 -19.55 0.17
CA ARG A 353 12.78 -18.13 -0.14
C ARG A 353 12.32 -17.22 0.99
N PHE A 354 11.17 -17.55 1.59
CA PHE A 354 10.67 -16.85 2.76
C PHE A 354 11.66 -16.97 3.94
N CYS A 355 12.16 -18.16 4.25
CA CYS A 355 13.16 -18.36 5.31
C CYS A 355 14.46 -17.59 5.04
N ILE A 356 14.95 -17.56 3.79
CA ILE A 356 16.13 -16.78 3.41
C ILE A 356 15.89 -15.28 3.64
N GLY A 357 14.74 -14.76 3.22
CA GLY A 357 14.37 -13.36 3.45
C GLY A 357 14.30 -13.00 4.93
N SER A 358 13.69 -13.85 5.75
CA SER A 358 13.62 -13.67 7.21
C SER A 358 15.00 -13.73 7.87
N LEU A 359 15.90 -14.59 7.41
CA LEU A 359 17.29 -14.65 7.91
C LEU A 359 18.06 -13.38 7.56
N LEU A 360 17.92 -12.87 6.33
CA LEU A 360 18.53 -11.61 5.91
C LEU A 360 17.99 -10.42 6.73
N GLY A 361 16.68 -10.40 7.01
CA GLY A 361 16.08 -9.39 7.90
C GLY A 361 16.64 -9.45 9.33
N ALA A 362 16.85 -10.66 9.87
CA ALA A 362 17.49 -10.82 11.18
C ALA A 362 18.95 -10.34 11.18
N LEU A 363 19.72 -10.66 10.13
CA LEU A 363 21.08 -10.16 9.95
C LEU A 363 21.12 -8.63 9.84
N ALA A 364 20.17 -8.02 9.14
CA ALA A 364 20.05 -6.56 9.04
C ALA A 364 19.83 -5.91 10.41
N LEU A 365 18.99 -6.48 11.27
CA LEU A 365 18.80 -5.99 12.65
C LEU A 365 20.07 -6.13 13.49
N VAL A 366 20.84 -7.21 13.32
CA VAL A 366 22.13 -7.37 13.99
C VAL A 366 23.12 -6.29 13.53
N CYS A 367 23.16 -5.98 12.23
CA CYS A 367 23.98 -4.88 11.70
C CYS A 367 23.55 -3.54 12.31
N ALA A 368 22.25 -3.24 12.34
CA ALA A 368 21.73 -2.02 12.94
C ALA A 368 22.04 -1.89 14.44
N LEU A 369 22.06 -3.01 15.18
CA LEU A 369 22.47 -3.04 16.59
C LEU A 369 23.97 -2.73 16.76
N ILE A 370 24.82 -3.26 15.88
CA ILE A 370 26.26 -2.96 15.87
C ILE A 370 26.48 -1.47 15.59
N VAL A 371 25.73 -0.90 14.64
CA VAL A 371 25.77 0.53 14.33
C VAL A 371 25.32 1.36 15.54
N GLU A 372 24.25 0.98 16.25
CA GLU A 372 23.83 1.67 17.48
C GLU A 372 24.93 1.66 18.54
N TYR A 373 25.57 0.50 18.74
CA TYR A 373 26.65 0.37 19.70
C TYR A 373 27.82 1.30 19.35
N ALA A 374 28.18 1.40 18.07
CA ALA A 374 29.20 2.33 17.61
C ALA A 374 28.79 3.80 17.83
N ILE A 375 27.53 4.16 17.57
CA ILE A 375 27.01 5.52 17.83
C ILE A 375 27.08 5.85 19.33
N MET A 376 26.77 4.91 20.22
CA MET A 376 26.84 5.11 21.66
C MET A 376 28.28 5.17 22.20
N ALA A 377 29.22 4.47 21.55
CA ALA A 377 30.62 4.43 21.94
C ALA A 377 31.42 5.69 21.51
N HIS A 378 30.93 6.42 20.53
CA HIS A 378 31.58 7.62 19.99
C HIS A 378 30.75 8.90 20.26
N PRO A 379 31.35 10.11 20.16
CA PRO A 379 30.59 11.35 20.21
C PRO A 379 29.53 11.41 19.10
N LEU A 380 28.41 12.10 19.35
CA LEU A 380 27.35 12.29 18.36
C LEU A 380 27.90 12.88 17.04
N PHE A 381 27.31 12.49 15.91
CA PHE A 381 27.69 12.95 14.57
C PHE A 381 29.11 12.57 14.12
N THR A 382 29.68 11.47 14.63
CA THR A 382 30.98 10.96 14.18
C THR A 382 30.88 9.71 13.30
N VAL A 383 29.86 8.88 13.53
CA VAL A 383 29.59 7.69 12.72
C VAL A 383 28.86 8.11 11.45
N SER A 384 29.43 7.80 10.28
CA SER A 384 28.84 8.14 8.98
C SER A 384 27.53 7.40 8.73
N ILE A 385 26.52 8.12 8.24
CA ILE A 385 25.21 7.56 7.87
C ILE A 385 25.29 6.45 6.81
N TRP A 386 26.36 6.37 6.03
CA TRP A 386 26.58 5.33 5.00
C TRP A 386 26.78 3.91 5.56
N TRP A 387 27.01 3.77 6.87
CA TRP A 387 27.05 2.47 7.53
C TRP A 387 25.68 1.83 7.73
N GLN A 388 24.64 2.66 7.71
CA GLN A 388 23.24 2.27 7.81
C GLN A 388 22.69 1.95 6.42
#